data_AF-A0A939R6I1-F1
#
_entry.id   AF-A0A939R6I1-F1
#
_cell.length_a   1.000
_cell.length_b   1.000
_cell.length_c   1.000
_cell.angle_alpha   90.00
_cell.angle_beta   90.00
_cell.angle_gamma   90.00
#
_symmetry.space_group_name_H-M   'P 1'
#
loop_
_entity.id
_entity.type
_entity.pdbx_description
1 polymer ?
#
loop_
_entity_poly.entity_id
_entity_poly.type
_entity_poly.pdbx_seq_one_letter_code
_entity_poly.pdbx_strand_id
1 'polypeptide(L)'
;FELSEEDESNGIIISSKTGLYAVDNEEVNYGSYYFVTASGLCVTDEIYHDPTKLVTATDIIDGESQNDIVLKLIALKSDTKMFKQGTPSGFMQSLIAELGIDAAKAKNFMQNQEDILATVDNQRLSVSGVDIDEESMNLVRYQNAYNLSAKIISTMDQCYDRLINYMGA
;
A
#
# COMPACT_ATOMS: atom_id res chain seq x y z
N PHE A 1 -25.65 -10.60 -15.76
CA PHE A 1 -26.25 -11.65 -16.58
C PHE A 1 -25.16 -12.65 -16.87
N GLU A 2 -25.49 -13.93 -16.74
CA GLU A 2 -24.64 -15.05 -17.15
C GLU A 2 -24.05 -14.77 -18.54
N LEU A 3 -22.77 -15.12 -18.71
CA LEU A 3 -22.10 -15.13 -20.00
C LEU A 3 -23.02 -15.89 -20.98
N SER A 4 -23.45 -15.23 -22.05
CA SER A 4 -24.21 -15.90 -23.08
C SER A 4 -23.28 -16.86 -23.83
N GLU A 5 -23.75 -18.05 -24.19
CA GLU A 5 -22.99 -19.05 -24.96
C GLU A 5 -22.48 -18.51 -26.33
N GLU A 6 -22.96 -17.34 -26.78
CA GLU A 6 -22.47 -16.65 -27.98
C GLU A 6 -21.21 -15.80 -27.75
N ASP A 7 -20.94 -15.34 -26.52
CA ASP A 7 -19.75 -14.52 -26.19
C ASP A 7 -18.46 -15.35 -26.05
N GLU A 8 -18.58 -16.68 -25.89
CA GLU A 8 -17.48 -17.65 -25.99
C GLU A 8 -16.91 -17.73 -27.42
N SER A 9 -17.68 -17.34 -28.43
CA SER A 9 -17.32 -17.54 -29.85
C SER A 9 -16.46 -16.42 -30.47
N ASN A 10 -16.26 -15.26 -29.83
CA ASN A 10 -15.74 -14.07 -30.49
C ASN A 10 -14.48 -13.48 -29.85
N GLY A 11 -13.32 -14.08 -30.16
CA GLY A 11 -12.01 -13.39 -30.17
C GLY A 11 -11.52 -12.76 -28.86
N ILE A 12 -10.42 -12.00 -28.95
CA ILE A 12 -9.81 -11.31 -27.80
C ILE A 12 -10.74 -10.15 -27.39
N ILE A 13 -11.56 -10.35 -26.35
CA ILE A 13 -12.38 -9.31 -25.77
C ILE A 13 -11.55 -8.55 -24.73
N ILE A 14 -11.18 -7.30 -25.04
CA ILE A 14 -10.66 -6.37 -24.03
C ILE A 14 -11.85 -5.89 -23.19
N SER A 15 -12.22 -6.63 -22.15
CA SER A 15 -13.32 -6.24 -21.25
C SER A 15 -12.79 -5.61 -19.98
N SER A 16 -13.10 -4.32 -19.76
CA SER A 16 -12.91 -3.70 -18.44
C SER A 16 -13.92 -4.31 -17.47
N LYS A 17 -13.43 -5.07 -16.49
CA LYS A 17 -14.24 -5.53 -15.36
C LYS A 17 -14.53 -4.37 -14.39
N THR A 18 -15.19 -3.32 -14.86
CA THR A 18 -15.79 -2.30 -14.00
C THR A 18 -17.27 -2.60 -13.87
N GLY A 19 -17.64 -3.12 -12.70
CA GLY A 19 -19.04 -3.28 -12.35
C GLY A 19 -19.76 -1.92 -12.33
N LEU A 20 -20.96 -1.91 -12.90
CA LEU A 20 -22.07 -0.99 -12.61
C LEU A 20 -21.80 0.51 -12.75
N TYR A 21 -21.82 1.06 -13.97
CA TYR A 21 -22.33 2.42 -14.19
C TYR A 21 -23.06 2.49 -15.54
N ALA A 22 -24.37 2.23 -15.52
CA ALA A 22 -25.26 2.48 -16.64
C ALA A 22 -25.60 3.97 -16.70
N VAL A 23 -25.25 4.64 -17.80
CA VAL A 23 -25.78 5.96 -18.11
C VAL A 23 -27.10 5.76 -18.85
N ASP A 24 -28.20 5.81 -18.10
CA ASP A 24 -29.59 6.11 -18.50
C ASP A 24 -30.12 5.63 -19.87
N ASN A 25 -29.62 4.51 -20.39
CA ASN A 25 -30.20 3.72 -21.47
C ASN A 25 -29.62 2.31 -21.36
N GLU A 26 -30.43 1.29 -21.59
CA GLU A 26 -30.14 -0.14 -21.41
C GLU A 26 -29.02 -0.72 -22.31
N GLU A 27 -28.13 0.11 -22.84
CA GLU A 27 -26.92 -0.32 -23.54
C GLU A 27 -25.72 -0.33 -22.58
N VAL A 28 -25.11 -1.51 -22.43
CA VAL A 28 -23.86 -1.69 -21.69
C VAL A 28 -22.75 -0.95 -22.43
N ASN A 29 -22.15 0.06 -21.81
CA ASN A 29 -21.01 0.79 -22.38
C ASN A 29 -19.74 -0.05 -22.24
N TYR A 30 -19.44 -0.84 -23.28
CA TYR A 30 -18.33 -1.79 -23.31
C TYR A 30 -16.92 -1.17 -23.38
N GLY A 31 -16.74 0.15 -23.33
CA GLY A 31 -15.39 0.67 -23.45
C GLY A 31 -15.27 2.17 -23.63
N SER A 32 -15.68 2.95 -22.62
CA SER A 32 -15.05 4.26 -22.47
C SER A 32 -13.58 4.04 -22.11
N TYR A 33 -12.68 4.65 -22.87
CA TYR A 33 -11.23 4.66 -22.62
C TYR A 33 -10.89 4.99 -21.15
N TYR A 34 -11.71 5.81 -20.50
CA TYR A 34 -11.53 6.22 -19.11
C TYR A 34 -11.86 5.15 -18.08
N PHE A 35 -12.54 4.07 -18.46
CA PHE A 35 -12.88 2.97 -17.55
C PHE A 35 -11.96 1.76 -17.69
N VAL A 36 -11.01 1.78 -18.64
CA VAL A 36 -10.00 0.73 -18.74
C VAL A 36 -8.89 1.01 -17.73
N THR A 37 -8.80 0.16 -16.70
CA THR A 37 -7.70 0.20 -15.73
C THR A 37 -6.77 -0.99 -15.96
N ALA A 38 -5.54 -0.94 -15.44
CA ALA A 38 -4.62 -2.08 -15.50
C ALA A 38 -5.20 -3.35 -14.84
N SER A 39 -6.10 -3.20 -13.85
CA SER A 39 -6.84 -4.31 -13.25
C SER A 39 -7.98 -4.85 -14.11
N GLY A 40 -8.45 -4.05 -15.07
CA GLY A 40 -9.50 -4.42 -16.02
C GLY A 40 -8.98 -4.93 -17.36
N LEU A 41 -7.67 -5.19 -17.48
CA LEU A 41 -7.10 -5.84 -18.66
C LEU A 41 -6.83 -7.31 -18.34
N CYS A 42 -7.57 -8.22 -18.97
CA CYS A 42 -7.36 -9.67 -18.86
C CYS A 42 -7.38 -10.34 -20.23
N VAL A 43 -6.73 -11.51 -20.34
CA VAL A 43 -6.84 -12.39 -21.51
C VAL A 43 -8.11 -13.21 -21.36
N THR A 44 -8.83 -13.48 -22.46
CA THR A 44 -9.99 -14.35 -22.48
C THR A 44 -9.67 -15.72 -21.86
N ASP A 45 -10.50 -16.20 -20.93
CA ASP A 45 -10.27 -17.44 -20.18
C ASP A 45 -10.06 -18.65 -21.09
N GLU A 46 -10.70 -18.68 -22.26
CA GLU A 46 -10.51 -19.74 -23.25
C GLU A 46 -9.09 -19.82 -23.81
N ILE A 47 -8.49 -18.68 -24.10
CA ILE A 47 -7.10 -18.59 -24.60
C ILE A 47 -6.13 -18.87 -23.44
N TYR A 48 -6.50 -18.51 -22.22
CA TYR A 48 -5.69 -18.78 -21.03
C TYR A 48 -5.57 -20.28 -20.74
N HIS A 49 -6.67 -21.03 -20.86
CA HIS A 49 -6.68 -22.47 -20.62
C HIS A 49 -6.21 -23.30 -21.82
N ASP A 50 -6.43 -22.80 -23.04
CA ASP A 50 -6.00 -23.47 -24.27
C ASP A 50 -5.28 -22.51 -25.25
N PRO A 51 -3.94 -22.47 -25.22
CA PRO A 51 -3.14 -21.63 -26.12
C PRO A 51 -3.27 -22.02 -27.60
N THR A 52 -3.76 -23.22 -27.92
CA THR A 52 -3.90 -23.68 -29.32
C THR A 52 -5.04 -22.97 -30.06
N LYS A 53 -5.96 -22.35 -29.32
CA LYS A 53 -7.03 -21.51 -29.88
C LYS A 53 -6.53 -20.17 -30.43
N LEU A 54 -5.27 -19.80 -30.20
CA LEU A 54 -4.68 -18.59 -30.77
C LEU A 54 -4.34 -18.80 -32.24
N VAL A 55 -5.01 -18.08 -33.13
CA VAL A 55 -4.76 -18.17 -34.57
C VAL A 55 -3.41 -17.53 -34.93
N THR A 56 -2.47 -18.35 -35.41
CA THR A 56 -1.12 -17.90 -35.79
C THR A 56 -0.90 -17.76 -37.30
N ALA A 57 -1.81 -18.29 -38.13
CA ALA A 57 -1.71 -18.31 -39.59
C ALA A 57 -2.94 -17.69 -40.28
N THR A 58 -2.74 -17.00 -41.40
CA THR A 58 -3.84 -16.45 -42.23
C THR A 58 -4.53 -17.52 -43.08
N ASP A 59 -3.76 -18.46 -43.64
CA ASP A 59 -4.27 -19.56 -44.47
C ASP A 59 -3.67 -20.90 -43.99
N ILE A 60 -4.43 -22.01 -44.13
CA ILE A 60 -4.00 -23.36 -43.70
C ILE A 60 -3.66 -24.20 -44.94
N ILE A 61 -2.62 -23.80 -45.67
CA ILE A 61 -2.29 -24.41 -46.98
C ILE A 61 -1.08 -25.34 -46.87
N ASP A 62 -0.10 -25.06 -45.99
CA ASP A 62 1.22 -25.72 -45.96
C ASP A 62 1.69 -26.19 -44.55
N GLY A 63 0.83 -26.94 -43.85
CA GLY A 63 1.23 -27.69 -42.65
C GLY A 63 1.50 -26.86 -41.38
N GLU A 64 1.75 -27.55 -40.26
CA GLU A 64 1.70 -27.04 -38.87
C GLU A 64 2.72 -25.94 -38.49
N SER A 65 3.51 -25.43 -39.44
CA SER A 65 4.62 -24.50 -39.16
C SER A 65 4.38 -23.08 -39.65
N GLN A 66 3.16 -22.72 -40.06
CA GLN A 66 2.87 -21.38 -40.56
C GLN A 66 2.50 -20.42 -39.42
N ASN A 67 3.20 -19.28 -39.33
CA ASN A 67 3.08 -18.31 -38.23
C ASN A 67 3.12 -16.85 -38.74
N ASP A 68 2.57 -16.59 -39.93
CA ASP A 68 2.68 -15.30 -40.60
C ASP A 68 2.03 -14.16 -39.82
N ILE A 69 0.94 -14.41 -39.08
CA ILE A 69 0.31 -13.42 -38.20
C ILE A 69 1.26 -13.03 -37.07
N VAL A 70 1.94 -14.01 -36.47
CA VAL A 70 2.92 -13.77 -35.39
C VAL A 70 4.10 -12.95 -35.91
N LEU A 71 4.61 -13.26 -37.11
CA LEU A 71 5.68 -12.50 -37.74
C LEU A 71 5.26 -11.06 -38.05
N LYS A 72 4.03 -10.84 -38.55
CA LYS A 72 3.46 -9.51 -38.74
C LYS A 72 3.35 -8.75 -37.42
N LEU A 73 2.94 -9.42 -36.34
CA LEU A 73 2.84 -8.81 -35.00
C LEU A 73 4.22 -8.42 -34.43
N ILE A 74 5.24 -9.27 -34.63
CA ILE A 74 6.62 -8.95 -34.27
C ILE A 74 7.13 -7.75 -35.08
N ALA A 75 6.79 -7.65 -36.37
CA ALA A 75 7.21 -6.54 -37.21
C ALA A 75 6.64 -5.20 -36.74
N LEU A 76 5.41 -5.18 -36.19
CA LEU A 76 4.80 -3.98 -35.61
C LEU A 76 5.64 -3.40 -34.47
N LYS A 77 6.33 -4.23 -33.67
CA LYS A 77 7.20 -3.76 -32.58
C LYS A 77 8.26 -2.75 -33.05
N SER A 78 8.73 -2.92 -34.28
CA SER A 78 9.77 -2.10 -34.91
C SER A 78 9.22 -1.06 -35.89
N ASP A 79 7.91 -1.01 -36.13
CA ASP A 79 7.32 -0.09 -37.10
C ASP A 79 7.31 1.34 -36.57
N THR A 80 8.26 2.16 -37.04
CA THR A 80 8.39 3.57 -36.68
C THR A 80 7.29 4.45 -37.25
N LYS A 81 6.40 3.94 -38.11
CA LYS A 81 5.26 4.69 -38.63
C LYS A 81 4.09 4.74 -37.65
N MET A 82 4.04 3.82 -36.68
CA MET A 82 2.97 3.73 -35.70
C MET A 82 3.01 4.90 -34.69
N PHE A 83 4.20 5.37 -34.33
CA PHE A 83 4.40 6.51 -33.44
C PHE A 83 5.31 7.56 -34.06
N LYS A 84 4.98 8.85 -33.86
CA LYS A 84 5.79 9.97 -34.40
C LYS A 84 7.21 10.05 -33.84
N GLN A 85 7.49 9.44 -32.68
CA GLN A 85 8.72 9.67 -31.91
C GLN A 85 9.59 8.42 -31.69
N GLY A 86 9.44 7.38 -32.51
CA GLY A 86 10.32 6.20 -32.46
C GLY A 86 9.59 4.88 -32.67
N THR A 87 10.26 3.78 -32.32
CA THR A 87 9.63 2.45 -32.37
C THR A 87 8.62 2.30 -31.22
N PRO A 88 7.49 1.61 -31.44
CA PRO A 88 6.56 1.19 -30.39
C PRO A 88 7.26 0.60 -29.16
N SER A 89 8.26 -0.25 -29.40
CA SER A 89 9.03 -0.88 -28.33
C SER A 89 9.78 0.12 -27.46
N GLY A 90 10.44 1.11 -28.07
CA GLY A 90 11.21 2.10 -27.33
C GLY A 90 10.29 2.99 -26.49
N PHE A 91 9.17 3.42 -27.07
CA PHE A 91 8.17 4.21 -26.35
C PHE A 91 7.59 3.46 -25.14
N MET A 92 7.14 2.22 -25.33
CA MET A 92 6.62 1.40 -24.22
C MET A 92 7.68 1.12 -23.16
N GLN A 93 8.93 0.90 -23.56
CA GLN A 93 10.03 0.69 -22.62
C GLN A 93 10.31 1.94 -21.77
N SER A 94 10.30 3.13 -22.38
CA SER A 94 10.44 4.39 -21.65
C SER A 94 9.26 4.63 -20.70
N LEU A 95 8.03 4.39 -21.14
CA LEU A 95 6.83 4.53 -20.31
C LEU A 95 6.86 3.61 -19.09
N ILE A 96 7.20 2.33 -19.28
CA ILE A 96 7.32 1.36 -18.18
C ILE A 96 8.47 1.74 -17.24
N ALA A 97 9.58 2.24 -17.78
CA ALA A 97 10.71 2.68 -16.97
C ALA A 97 10.33 3.89 -16.10
N GLU A 98 9.65 4.89 -16.66
CA GLU A 98 9.16 6.05 -15.92
C GLU A 98 8.19 5.65 -14.81
N LEU A 99 7.21 4.79 -15.13
CA LEU A 99 6.27 4.26 -14.13
C LEU A 99 6.99 3.49 -13.02
N GLY A 100 8.02 2.70 -13.36
CA GLY A 100 8.83 1.97 -12.39
C GLY A 100 9.62 2.90 -11.47
N ILE A 101 10.19 3.98 -12.02
CA ILE A 101 10.89 5.02 -11.24
C ILE A 101 9.91 5.72 -10.30
N ASP A 102 8.73 6.10 -10.76
CA ASP A 102 7.71 6.76 -9.95
C ASP A 102 7.18 5.86 -8.84
N ALA A 103 6.95 4.58 -9.13
CA ALA A 103 6.54 3.60 -8.13
C ALA A 103 7.62 3.41 -7.06
N ALA A 104 8.90 3.30 -7.45
CA ALA A 104 10.02 3.20 -6.52
C ALA A 104 10.16 4.47 -5.67
N LYS A 105 10.00 5.65 -6.28
CA LYS A 105 10.02 6.94 -5.60
C LYS A 105 8.88 7.04 -4.58
N ALA A 106 7.65 6.69 -4.95
CA ALA A 106 6.50 6.67 -4.06
C ALA A 106 6.71 5.73 -2.87
N LYS A 107 7.26 4.53 -3.11
CA LYS A 107 7.59 3.57 -2.05
C LYS A 107 8.64 4.12 -1.07
N ASN A 108 9.69 4.76 -1.59
CA ASN A 108 10.72 5.39 -0.75
C ASN A 108 10.15 6.56 0.07
N PHE A 109 9.27 7.37 -0.53
CA PHE A 109 8.59 8.45 0.20
C PHE A 109 7.71 7.92 1.34
N MET A 110 6.97 6.85 1.09
CA MET A 110 6.18 6.18 2.12
C MET A 110 7.04 5.69 3.27
N GLN A 111 8.15 4.99 2.99
CA GLN A 111 9.07 4.51 4.02
C GLN A 111 9.69 5.66 4.84
N ASN A 112 10.16 6.71 4.17
CA ASN A 112 10.68 7.89 4.87
C ASN A 112 9.63 8.54 5.78
N GLN A 113 8.37 8.56 5.35
CA GLN A 113 7.28 9.12 6.14
C GLN A 113 6.94 8.25 7.36
N GLU A 114 7.03 6.93 7.23
CA GLU A 114 6.91 5.98 8.35
C GLU A 114 8.04 6.18 9.37
N ASP A 115 9.28 6.34 8.91
CA ASP A 115 10.44 6.56 9.78
C ASP A 115 10.34 7.90 10.54
N ILE A 116 9.89 8.96 9.86
CA ILE A 116 9.62 10.26 10.48
C ILE A 116 8.52 10.13 11.53
N LEU A 117 7.43 9.42 11.20
CA LEU A 117 6.33 9.21 12.13
C LEU A 117 6.80 8.46 13.37
N ALA A 118 7.56 7.38 13.21
CA ALA A 118 8.12 6.61 14.32
C ALA A 118 9.08 7.46 15.17
N THR A 119 9.89 8.31 14.55
CA THR A 119 10.79 9.23 15.26
C THR A 119 10.01 10.24 16.08
N VAL A 120 8.98 10.86 15.50
CA VAL A 120 8.12 11.81 16.20
C VAL A 120 7.38 11.14 17.35
N ASP A 121 6.89 9.91 17.15
CA ASP A 121 6.18 9.19 18.20
C ASP A 121 7.11 8.83 19.37
N ASN A 122 8.33 8.37 19.07
CA ASN A 122 9.37 8.16 20.09
C ASN A 122 9.73 9.45 20.85
N GLN A 123 9.83 10.60 20.17
CA GLN A 123 10.06 11.89 20.83
C GLN A 123 8.90 12.27 21.74
N ARG A 124 7.66 12.04 21.31
CA ARG A 124 6.46 12.27 22.14
C ARG A 124 6.46 11.36 23.37
N LEU A 125 6.78 10.07 23.21
CA LEU A 125 6.91 9.13 24.31
C LEU A 125 8.09 9.48 25.23
N SER A 126 9.18 10.06 24.73
CA SER A 126 10.30 10.47 25.58
C SER A 126 9.98 11.68 26.45
N VAL A 127 9.14 12.61 25.97
CA VAL A 127 8.75 13.81 26.74
C VAL A 127 7.52 13.58 27.61
N SER A 128 6.55 12.83 27.10
CA SER A 128 5.26 12.58 27.76
C SER A 128 5.13 11.18 28.35
N GLY A 129 6.14 10.33 28.18
CA GLY A 129 6.19 9.02 28.82
C GLY A 129 6.50 9.16 30.29
N VAL A 130 5.79 8.37 31.09
CA VAL A 130 6.06 8.20 32.51
C VAL A 130 6.89 6.93 32.65
N ASP A 131 8.09 7.06 33.20
CA ASP A 131 8.87 5.90 33.59
C ASP A 131 8.36 5.40 34.96
N ILE A 132 7.68 4.25 34.96
CA ILE A 132 7.10 3.63 36.16
C ILE A 132 8.20 3.33 37.19
N ASP A 133 9.42 3.03 36.77
CA ASP A 133 10.50 2.74 37.71
C ASP A 133 10.97 4.03 38.40
N GLU A 134 11.06 5.14 37.66
CA GLU A 134 11.37 6.46 38.22
C GLU A 134 10.24 6.97 39.14
N GLU A 135 8.97 6.81 38.74
CA GLU A 135 7.82 7.15 39.57
C GLU A 135 7.77 6.29 40.84
N SER A 136 8.04 4.99 40.74
CA SER A 136 8.09 4.06 41.88
C SER A 136 9.21 4.40 42.85
N MET A 137 10.39 4.75 42.34
CA MET A 137 11.52 5.19 43.17
C MET A 137 11.22 6.52 43.87
N ASN A 138 10.56 7.46 43.17
CA ASN A 138 10.08 8.70 43.76
C ASN A 138 9.00 8.46 44.81
N LEU A 139 8.07 7.52 44.59
CA LEU A 139 7.07 7.10 45.56
C LEU A 139 7.71 6.58 46.86
N VAL A 140 8.69 5.68 46.75
CA VAL A 140 9.44 5.17 47.91
C VAL A 140 10.17 6.29 48.63
N ARG A 141 10.77 7.23 47.90
CA ARG A 141 11.42 8.41 48.47
C ARG A 141 10.44 9.30 49.24
N TYR A 142 9.26 9.58 48.68
CA TYR A 142 8.23 10.35 49.35
C TYR A 142 7.68 9.64 50.59
N GLN A 143 7.52 8.31 50.54
CA GLN A 143 7.08 7.53 51.70
C GLN A 143 8.13 7.55 52.83
N ASN A 144 9.42 7.47 52.49
CA ASN A 144 10.50 7.60 53.46
C ASN A 144 10.55 9.02 54.05
N ALA A 145 10.46 10.06 53.21
CA ALA A 145 10.41 11.45 53.65
C ALA A 145 9.22 11.70 54.60
N TYR A 146 8.04 11.17 54.29
CA TYR A 146 6.85 11.27 55.15
C TYR A 146 7.07 10.60 56.52
N ASN A 147 7.62 9.38 56.54
CA ASN A 147 7.97 8.69 57.78
C ASN A 147 9.00 9.49 58.61
N LEU A 148 9.98 10.11 57.95
CA LEU A 148 10.97 10.95 58.61
C LEU A 148 10.32 12.21 59.22
N SER A 149 9.42 12.88 58.48
CA SER A 149 8.66 14.02 58.98
C SER A 149 7.78 13.66 60.18
N ALA A 150 7.10 12.51 60.14
CA ALA A 150 6.32 12.02 61.27
C ALA A 150 7.19 11.78 62.52
N LYS A 151 8.41 11.26 62.32
CA LYS A 151 9.37 11.06 63.40
C LYS A 151 9.88 12.39 63.98
N ILE A 152 10.13 13.39 63.14
CA ILE A 152 10.49 14.75 63.58
C ILE A 152 9.38 15.35 64.45
N ILE A 153 8.11 15.22 64.03
CA ILE A 153 6.96 15.69 64.82
C ILE A 153 6.91 15.00 66.18
N SER A 154 7.08 13.67 66.21
CA SER A 154 7.14 12.94 67.48
C SER A 154 8.30 13.37 68.38
N THR A 155 9.48 13.66 67.81
CA THR A 155 10.61 14.17 68.61
C THR A 155 10.37 15.60 69.11
N MET A 156 9.68 16.45 68.34
CA MET A 156 9.25 17.77 68.80
C MET A 156 8.23 17.66 69.92
N ASP A 157 7.26 16.77 69.80
CA ASP A 157 6.25 16.49 70.83
C ASP A 157 6.90 16.04 72.15
N GLN A 158 7.85 15.10 72.07
CA GLN A 158 8.65 14.70 73.23
C GLN A 158 9.47 15.85 73.82
N CYS A 159 9.97 16.76 72.99
CA CYS A 159 10.69 17.95 73.45
C CYS A 159 9.75 18.92 74.17
N TYR A 160 8.54 19.13 73.66
CA TYR A 160 7.50 19.94 74.30
C TYR A 160 7.06 19.34 75.63
N ASP A 161 6.81 18.03 75.68
CA ASP A 161 6.49 17.32 76.92
C ASP A 161 7.61 17.47 77.96
N ARG A 162 8.87 17.40 77.53
CA ARG A 162 10.02 17.59 78.42
C ARG A 162 10.09 19.03 78.94
N LEU A 163 9.91 20.03 78.08
CA LEU A 163 9.93 21.44 78.49
C LEU A 163 8.80 21.77 79.46
N ILE A 164 7.57 21.33 79.18
CA ILE A 164 6.40 21.58 80.03
C ILE A 164 6.54 20.88 81.39
N ASN A 165 6.92 19.60 81.40
CA ASN A 165 6.97 18.83 82.65
C ASN A 165 8.20 19.15 83.53
N TYR A 166 9.30 19.68 82.97
CA TYR A 166 10.49 20.03 83.75
C TYR A 166 10.60 21.53 84.11
N MET A 167 9.88 22.44 83.44
CA MET A 167 9.81 23.86 83.83
C MET A 167 8.61 24.22 84.72
N GLY A 168 7.64 23.31 84.86
CA GLY A 168 6.44 23.48 85.68
C GLY A 168 6.56 23.06 87.14
N ALA A 169 7.77 22.79 87.65
CA ALA A 169 8.07 22.46 89.04
C ALA A 169 9.06 23.45 89.67
#